data_AF-A0AAV0E9U9-F1
#
_entry.id   AF-A0AAV0E9U9-F1
#
_cell.length_a   1.000
_cell.length_b   1.000
_cell.length_c   1.000
_cell.angle_alpha   90.00
_cell.angle_beta   90.00
_cell.angle_gamma   90.00
#
_symmetry.space_group_name_H-M   'P 1'
#
loop_
_entity.id
_entity.type
_entity.pdbx_description
1 polymer ?
#
loop_
_entity_poly.entity_id
_entity_poly.type
_entity_poly.pdbx_seq_one_letter_code
_entity_poly.pdbx_strand_id
1 'polypeptide(L)'
;MRQWVFTLGVDQSWREIECIQFYHANCCFHHFFHSVQIDRIIYSFNWKFGSSRPANIAAFDVCAESTHIISFPNDFSSQCSHRMSSGLIMRSALVDLDGRLAILHISKVDDRKYSMVIWKMEKCMVWEQLAIAIPLEASQMIHRCLLRVTTNHFGEVMLFLIGRSKTIFVLVLLYNFKSQVWRKLDIHGLLDKPSPCFWDTAVMHVIVDNLFSVAGGSSNRPLAYAG
;
A
#
# COMPACT_ATOMS: atom_id res chain seq x y z
N MET A 1 3.28 17.00 -21.70
CA MET A 1 2.07 17.76 -21.30
C MET A 1 2.48 18.58 -20.09
N ARG A 2 1.97 19.80 -19.90
CA ARG A 2 2.31 20.59 -18.71
C ARG A 2 1.19 20.49 -17.68
N GLN A 3 1.55 20.40 -16.40
CA GLN A 3 0.60 20.36 -15.29
C GLN A 3 1.03 21.36 -14.22
N TRP A 4 0.05 21.96 -13.54
CA TRP A 4 0.28 22.83 -12.40
C TRP A 4 0.20 22.01 -11.12
N VAL A 5 1.26 22.04 -10.32
CA VAL A 5 1.32 21.38 -9.02
C VAL A 5 1.42 22.44 -7.94
N PHE A 6 0.68 22.23 -6.86
CA PHE A 6 0.77 23.04 -5.65
C PHE A 6 1.61 22.30 -4.61
N THR A 7 2.74 22.88 -4.22
CA THR A 7 3.66 22.31 -3.23
C THR A 7 3.33 22.83 -1.84
N LEU A 8 2.80 21.96 -0.98
CA LEU A 8 2.63 22.27 0.44
C LEU A 8 3.99 22.16 1.16
N GLY A 9 4.49 23.27 1.72
CA GLY A 9 5.72 23.28 2.50
C GLY A 9 6.75 24.28 2.00
N VAL A 10 7.72 23.80 1.20
CA VAL A 10 8.99 24.48 0.84
C VAL A 10 8.80 25.94 0.42
N ASP A 11 7.77 26.22 -0.36
CA ASP A 11 7.53 27.54 -0.93
C ASP A 11 6.04 27.92 -1.03
N GLN A 12 5.12 26.98 -0.74
CA GLN A 12 3.67 27.18 -0.76
C GLN A 12 3.17 27.85 -2.06
N SER A 13 3.69 27.41 -3.21
CA SER A 13 3.42 28.04 -4.50
C SER A 13 2.89 27.06 -5.55
N TRP A 14 2.28 27.61 -6.59
CA TRP A 14 1.91 26.88 -7.80
C TRP A 14 3.07 26.92 -8.77
N ARG A 15 3.52 25.74 -9.23
CA ARG A 15 4.57 25.63 -10.25
C ARG A 15 4.09 24.79 -11.41
N GLU A 16 4.49 25.19 -12.62
CA GLU A 16 4.27 24.42 -13.83
C GLU A 16 5.40 23.40 -13.96
N ILE A 17 5.06 22.11 -14.00
CA ILE A 17 6.03 21.03 -14.21
C ILE A 17 5.83 20.38 -15.57
N GLU A 18 6.93 19.95 -16.18
CA GLU A 18 6.89 19.12 -17.39
C GLU A 18 6.52 17.69 -16.99
N CYS A 19 5.29 17.33 -17.31
CA CYS A 19 4.69 16.08 -16.90
C CYS A 19 4.84 15.05 -18.03
N ILE A 20 5.60 13.98 -17.77
CA ILE A 20 5.52 12.74 -18.57
C ILE A 20 4.07 12.31 -18.52
N GLN A 21 3.48 11.84 -19.63
CA GLN A 21 2.04 11.53 -19.71
C GLN A 21 1.57 10.61 -18.56
N PHE A 22 1.16 11.20 -17.43
CA PHE A 22 0.36 10.55 -16.42
C PHE A 22 -1.03 10.54 -17.02
N TYR A 23 -1.45 9.38 -17.52
CA TYR A 23 -2.83 9.26 -17.90
C TYR A 23 -3.61 9.05 -16.60
N HIS A 24 -3.99 10.17 -15.99
CA HIS A 24 -5.01 10.15 -14.95
C HIS A 24 -6.20 9.44 -15.56
N ALA A 25 -6.54 8.29 -15.00
CA ALA A 25 -7.75 7.60 -15.38
C ALA A 25 -8.88 8.60 -15.14
N ASN A 26 -9.58 8.98 -16.21
CA ASN A 26 -10.78 9.81 -16.17
C ASN A 26 -11.96 9.01 -15.59
N CYS A 27 -11.66 8.15 -14.61
CA CYS A 27 -12.59 7.28 -13.94
C CYS A 27 -13.09 8.06 -12.74
N CYS A 28 -14.30 8.59 -12.86
CA CYS A 28 -15.12 9.14 -11.78
C CYS A 28 -15.45 8.12 -10.67
N PHE A 29 -14.69 7.03 -10.56
CA PHE A 29 -14.82 6.01 -9.53
C PHE A 29 -13.59 6.10 -8.64
N HIS A 30 -13.85 6.51 -7.39
CA HIS A 30 -12.96 6.65 -6.25
C HIS A 30 -12.02 5.45 -6.03
N HIS A 31 -10.99 5.31 -6.84
CA HIS A 31 -9.97 4.29 -6.68
C HIS A 31 -8.69 4.94 -6.23
N PHE A 32 -8.62 5.15 -4.92
CA PHE A 32 -7.45 5.35 -4.07
C PHE A 32 -6.16 5.03 -4.83
N PHE A 33 -5.55 6.07 -5.37
CA PHE A 33 -4.27 5.98 -6.05
C PHE A 33 -3.26 5.59 -4.98
N HIS A 34 -2.91 4.31 -4.93
CA HIS A 34 -1.88 3.81 -4.03
C HIS A 34 -0.52 4.29 -4.55
N SER A 35 -0.17 5.52 -4.21
CA SER A 35 1.21 5.97 -4.25
C SER A 35 1.92 5.61 -2.96
N VAL A 36 3.21 5.44 -3.04
CA VAL A 36 4.08 5.29 -1.87
C VAL A 36 5.24 6.25 -2.01
N GLN A 37 5.59 6.92 -0.92
CA GLN A 37 6.81 7.71 -0.84
C GLN A 37 7.89 6.88 -0.15
N ILE A 38 9.03 6.73 -0.81
CA ILE A 38 10.22 6.11 -0.23
C ILE A 38 11.35 7.11 -0.42
N ASP A 39 11.96 7.52 0.70
CA ASP A 39 12.86 8.65 0.76
C ASP A 39 12.24 9.91 0.12
N ARG A 40 12.84 10.41 -0.97
CA ARG A 40 12.42 11.60 -1.72
C ARG A 40 11.65 11.26 -3.01
N ILE A 41 11.35 9.98 -3.24
CA ILE A 41 10.75 9.52 -4.49
C ILE A 41 9.31 9.09 -4.21
N ILE A 42 8.38 9.66 -4.97
CA ILE A 42 6.97 9.25 -4.97
C ILE A 42 6.76 8.26 -6.11
N TYR A 43 6.38 7.04 -5.77
CA TYR A 43 6.04 6.01 -6.72
C TYR A 43 4.52 5.92 -6.86
N SER A 44 4.03 5.83 -8.09
CA SER A 44 2.61 5.63 -8.35
C SER A 44 2.39 4.73 -9.56
N PHE A 45 1.29 3.98 -9.56
CA PHE A 45 0.88 3.26 -10.76
C PHE A 45 0.47 4.27 -11.84
N ASN A 46 1.10 4.17 -13.01
CA ASN A 46 0.73 4.95 -14.17
C ASN A 46 -0.26 4.17 -15.03
N TRP A 47 -1.48 4.67 -15.14
CA TRP A 47 -2.55 4.07 -15.92
C TRP A 47 -2.53 4.63 -17.33
N LYS A 48 -3.00 3.87 -18.32
CA LYS A 48 -3.24 4.41 -19.67
C LYS A 48 -4.70 4.84 -19.78
N PHE A 49 -4.98 5.94 -20.48
CA PHE A 49 -6.36 6.38 -20.71
C PHE A 49 -7.17 5.27 -21.41
N GLY A 50 -8.38 5.02 -20.94
CA GLY A 50 -9.23 3.94 -21.45
C GLY A 50 -8.73 2.51 -21.15
N SER A 51 -7.63 2.37 -20.40
CA SER A 51 -7.13 1.08 -19.94
C SER A 51 -7.59 0.82 -18.50
N SER A 52 -8.13 -0.37 -18.26
CA SER A 52 -8.36 -0.91 -16.93
C SER A 52 -7.11 -1.54 -16.33
N ARG A 53 -5.92 -1.25 -16.87
CA ARG A 53 -4.63 -1.77 -16.40
C ARG A 53 -3.60 -0.67 -16.29
N PRO A 54 -2.76 -0.70 -15.24
CA PRO A 54 -1.60 0.16 -15.18
C PRO A 54 -0.62 -0.27 -16.27
N ALA A 55 0.03 0.68 -16.90
CA ALA A 55 1.02 0.41 -17.95
C ALA A 55 2.43 0.26 -17.39
N ASN A 56 2.75 1.00 -16.33
CA ASN A 56 4.04 1.01 -15.66
C ASN A 56 3.93 1.69 -14.29
N ILE A 57 5.06 1.83 -13.59
CA ILE A 57 5.18 2.64 -12.39
C ILE A 57 5.87 3.95 -12.76
N ALA A 58 5.30 5.07 -12.37
CA ALA A 58 5.97 6.35 -12.41
C ALA A 58 6.70 6.59 -11.09
N ALA A 59 7.95 7.01 -11.16
CA ALA A 59 8.77 7.42 -10.03
C ALA A 59 9.10 8.90 -10.18
N PHE A 60 8.60 9.72 -9.27
CA PHE A 60 8.83 11.18 -9.26
C PHE A 60 9.84 11.53 -8.18
N ASP A 61 11.02 12.00 -8.57
CA ASP A 61 12.03 12.54 -7.63
C ASP A 61 11.62 13.97 -7.27
N VAL A 62 11.22 14.17 -6.02
CA VAL A 62 10.72 15.46 -5.53
C VAL A 62 11.82 16.53 -5.53
N CYS A 63 13.09 16.15 -5.35
CA CYS A 63 14.20 17.12 -5.31
C CYS A 63 14.64 17.54 -6.72
N ALA A 64 14.68 16.58 -7.65
CA ALA A 64 15.07 16.86 -9.03
C ALA A 64 13.89 17.34 -9.91
N GLU A 65 12.67 17.27 -9.37
CA GLU A 65 11.42 17.52 -10.10
C GLU A 65 11.32 16.71 -11.40
N SER A 66 11.91 15.51 -11.41
CA SER A 66 12.01 14.65 -12.59
C SER A 66 11.18 13.39 -12.43
N THR A 67 10.60 12.91 -13.53
CA THR A 67 9.86 11.65 -13.57
C THR A 67 10.64 10.60 -14.34
N HIS A 68 10.66 9.38 -13.82
CA HIS A 68 11.19 8.21 -14.51
C HIS A 68 10.14 7.11 -14.55
N ILE A 69 10.20 6.26 -15.58
CA ILE A 69 9.27 5.16 -15.76
C ILE A 69 9.96 3.85 -15.42
N ILE A 70 9.33 3.06 -14.55
CA ILE A 70 9.78 1.73 -14.14
C ILE A 70 8.83 0.70 -14.73
N SER A 71 9.38 -0.23 -15.49
CA SER A 71 8.64 -1.36 -16.06
C SER A 71 8.22 -2.34 -14.96
N PHE A 72 7.02 -2.89 -15.11
CA PHE A 72 6.59 -4.00 -14.27
C PHE A 72 7.44 -5.26 -14.50
N PRO A 73 7.48 -6.17 -13.51
CA PRO A 73 7.96 -7.52 -13.76
C PRO A 73 7.12 -8.18 -14.86
N ASN A 74 7.76 -9.00 -15.71
CA ASN A 74 7.10 -9.69 -16.81
C ASN A 74 5.89 -10.51 -16.32
N ASP A 75 6.07 -11.21 -15.19
CA ASP A 75 5.04 -12.09 -14.61
C ASP A 75 3.89 -11.32 -13.94
N PHE A 76 4.12 -10.08 -13.52
CA PHE A 76 3.04 -9.23 -13.00
C PHE A 76 2.09 -8.80 -14.12
N SER A 77 2.66 -8.44 -15.28
CA SER A 77 1.88 -7.98 -16.43
C SER A 77 0.92 -9.05 -16.95
N SER A 78 1.34 -10.32 -16.92
CA SER A 78 0.50 -11.46 -17.31
C SER A 78 -0.57 -11.77 -16.25
N GLN A 79 -0.26 -11.67 -14.95
CA GLN A 79 -1.23 -11.92 -13.87
C GLN A 79 -2.32 -10.85 -13.78
N CYS A 80 -2.00 -9.60 -14.08
CA CYS A 80 -2.99 -8.53 -14.20
C CYS A 80 -3.85 -8.61 -15.47
N SER A 81 -3.65 -9.63 -16.33
CA SER A 81 -4.38 -9.77 -17.59
C SER A 81 -5.79 -10.37 -17.46
N HIS A 82 -6.14 -10.96 -16.32
CA HIS A 82 -7.50 -11.42 -16.08
C HIS A 82 -8.41 -10.21 -15.83
N ARG A 83 -9.41 -10.03 -16.71
CA ARG A 83 -10.30 -8.87 -16.77
C ARG A 83 -10.72 -8.40 -15.37
N MET A 84 -10.50 -7.12 -15.08
CA MET A 84 -11.14 -6.38 -13.99
C MET A 84 -12.65 -6.21 -14.27
N SER A 85 -13.36 -7.29 -14.60
CA SER A 85 -14.75 -7.28 -15.08
C SER A 85 -15.80 -7.17 -13.98
N SER A 86 -15.42 -6.94 -12.74
CA SER A 86 -16.35 -6.45 -11.71
C SER A 86 -15.66 -5.37 -10.88
N GLY A 87 -16.26 -4.19 -10.83
CA GLY A 87 -15.69 -2.93 -10.36
C GLY A 87 -15.43 -2.84 -8.85
N LEU A 88 -14.90 -3.89 -8.23
CA LEU A 88 -14.54 -3.88 -6.83
C LEU A 88 -13.16 -4.54 -6.68
N ILE A 89 -12.21 -3.70 -6.25
CA ILE A 89 -10.92 -4.03 -5.63
C ILE A 89 -9.73 -4.12 -6.61
N MET A 90 -8.95 -3.03 -6.66
CA MET A 90 -7.51 -3.15 -6.91
C MET A 90 -6.92 -4.08 -5.85
N ARG A 91 -6.56 -5.30 -6.26
CA ARG A 91 -5.84 -6.26 -5.41
C ARG A 91 -4.34 -6.01 -5.40
N SER A 92 -3.91 -4.90 -6.00
CA SER A 92 -2.51 -4.52 -6.10
C SER A 92 -2.27 -3.19 -5.40
N ALA A 93 -1.15 -3.08 -4.69
CA ALA A 93 -0.69 -1.85 -4.06
C ALA A 93 0.81 -1.68 -4.25
N LEU A 94 1.26 -0.42 -4.39
CA LEU A 94 2.66 -0.07 -4.18
C LEU A 94 2.86 0.15 -2.69
N VAL A 95 3.93 -0.41 -2.15
CA VAL A 95 4.24 -0.36 -0.73
C VAL A 95 5.73 -0.16 -0.51
N ASP A 96 6.07 0.41 0.64
CA ASP A 96 7.43 0.46 1.14
C ASP A 96 7.66 -0.79 1.98
N LEU A 97 8.60 -1.61 1.55
CA LEU A 97 9.00 -2.82 2.25
C LEU A 97 10.50 -2.77 2.53
N ASP A 98 10.84 -2.29 3.74
CA ASP A 98 12.22 -2.16 4.23
C ASP A 98 13.06 -1.15 3.40
N GLY A 99 12.48 0.04 3.15
CA GLY A 99 13.10 1.12 2.39
C GLY A 99 13.20 0.82 0.89
N ARG A 100 12.39 -0.11 0.39
CA ARG A 100 12.42 -0.56 -1.00
C ARG A 100 11.03 -0.62 -1.58
N LEU A 101 10.93 -0.21 -2.83
CA LEU A 101 9.69 -0.29 -3.58
C LEU A 101 9.29 -1.76 -3.73
N ALA A 102 8.05 -2.08 -3.38
CA ALA A 102 7.45 -3.37 -3.67
C ALA A 102 6.06 -3.20 -4.27
N ILE A 103 5.72 -4.15 -5.15
CA ILE A 103 4.37 -4.38 -5.62
C ILE A 103 3.81 -5.54 -4.83
N LEU A 104 2.70 -5.32 -4.13
CA LEU A 104 1.94 -6.40 -3.52
C LEU A 104 0.72 -6.68 -4.38
N HIS A 105 0.44 -7.95 -4.67
CA HIS A 105 -0.76 -8.39 -5.36
C HIS A 105 -1.40 -9.58 -4.64
N ILE A 106 -2.72 -9.54 -4.48
CA ILE A 106 -3.48 -10.69 -4.02
C ILE A 106 -3.98 -11.50 -5.21
N SER A 107 -3.34 -12.65 -5.44
CA SER A 107 -3.61 -13.54 -6.57
C SER A 107 -4.53 -14.69 -6.16
N LYS A 108 -5.49 -15.04 -7.01
CA LYS A 108 -6.33 -16.24 -6.84
C LYS A 108 -5.53 -17.44 -7.37
N VAL A 109 -5.21 -18.38 -6.49
CA VAL A 109 -4.48 -19.63 -6.82
C VAL A 109 -5.46 -20.71 -7.28
N ASP A 110 -6.60 -20.82 -6.60
CA ASP A 110 -7.68 -21.77 -6.90
C ASP A 110 -9.02 -21.21 -6.38
N ASP A 111 -10.13 -21.92 -6.54
CA ASP A 111 -11.49 -21.43 -6.26
C ASP A 111 -11.71 -20.85 -4.86
N ARG A 112 -10.95 -21.33 -3.88
CA ARG A 112 -11.04 -20.86 -2.49
C ARG A 112 -9.69 -20.45 -1.90
N LYS A 113 -8.65 -20.40 -2.72
CA LYS A 113 -7.27 -20.15 -2.28
C LYS A 113 -6.72 -18.89 -2.93
N TYR A 114 -6.27 -17.98 -2.09
CA TYR A 114 -5.58 -16.76 -2.45
C TYR A 114 -4.18 -16.77 -1.86
N SER A 115 -3.26 -16.14 -2.58
CA SER A 115 -1.90 -15.88 -2.13
C SER A 115 -1.60 -14.39 -2.24
N MET A 116 -0.67 -13.95 -1.41
CA MET A 116 -0.07 -12.64 -1.51
C MET A 116 1.24 -12.79 -2.27
N VAL A 117 1.29 -12.27 -3.49
CA VAL A 117 2.50 -12.21 -4.32
C VAL A 117 3.13 -10.85 -4.14
N ILE A 118 4.40 -10.82 -3.82
CA ILE A 118 5.19 -9.60 -3.64
C ILE A 118 6.29 -9.60 -4.69
N TRP A 119 6.39 -8.52 -5.45
CA TRP A 119 7.58 -8.22 -6.25
C TRP A 119 8.33 -7.10 -5.54
N LYS A 120 9.52 -7.40 -5.05
CA LYS A 120 10.39 -6.45 -4.36
C LYS A 120 11.45 -5.95 -5.35
N MET A 121 11.66 -4.65 -5.39
CA MET A 121 12.69 -4.05 -6.27
C MET A 121 14.04 -4.04 -5.55
N GLU A 122 15.02 -4.72 -6.13
CA GLU A 122 16.41 -4.68 -5.69
C GLU A 122 17.13 -3.42 -6.22
N LYS A 123 18.29 -3.10 -5.64
CA LYS A 123 19.07 -1.89 -5.96
C LYS A 123 19.40 -1.72 -7.46
N CYS A 124 19.43 -2.81 -8.22
CA CYS A 124 19.75 -2.83 -9.64
C CYS A 124 18.50 -2.81 -10.54
N MET A 125 17.34 -2.36 -10.05
CA MET A 125 16.07 -2.34 -10.80
C MET A 125 15.62 -3.75 -11.27
N VAL A 126 15.99 -4.77 -10.52
CA VAL A 126 15.57 -6.15 -10.75
C VAL A 126 14.47 -6.50 -9.75
N TRP A 127 13.42 -7.15 -10.24
CA TRP A 127 12.30 -7.60 -9.40
C TRP A 127 12.57 -9.01 -8.87
N GLU A 128 12.55 -9.17 -7.55
CA GLU A 128 12.50 -10.46 -6.88
C GLU A 128 11.04 -10.79 -6.52
N GLN A 129 10.59 -12.01 -6.83
CA GLN A 129 9.24 -12.45 -6.54
C GLN A 129 9.19 -13.38 -5.33
N LEU A 130 8.23 -13.11 -4.44
CA LEU A 130 7.87 -13.99 -3.33
C LEU A 130 6.37 -14.25 -3.35
N ALA A 131 5.96 -15.50 -3.09
CA ALA A 131 4.57 -15.86 -2.92
C ALA A 131 4.34 -16.35 -1.48
N ILE A 132 3.38 -15.74 -0.79
CA ILE A 132 3.02 -16.05 0.59
C ILE A 132 1.59 -16.55 0.60
N ALA A 133 1.36 -17.75 1.14
CA ALA A 133 0.03 -18.28 1.31
C ALA A 133 -0.76 -17.44 2.34
N ILE A 134 -1.98 -17.04 1.98
CA ILE A 134 -2.90 -16.40 2.92
C ILE A 134 -3.61 -17.51 3.72
N PRO A 135 -3.83 -17.35 5.03
CA PRO A 135 -4.58 -18.32 5.83
C PRO A 135 -5.91 -18.67 5.18
N LEU A 136 -6.29 -19.96 5.24
CA LEU A 136 -7.41 -20.51 4.47
C LEU A 136 -8.74 -19.81 4.81
N GLU A 137 -8.95 -19.51 6.09
CA GLU A 137 -10.14 -18.85 6.61
C GLU A 137 -10.30 -17.46 5.97
N ALA A 138 -9.22 -16.68 5.94
CA ALA A 138 -9.19 -15.37 5.33
C ALA A 138 -9.33 -15.44 3.80
N SER A 139 -8.64 -16.39 3.18
CA SER A 139 -8.67 -16.62 1.74
C SER A 139 -10.09 -16.86 1.22
N GLN A 140 -10.89 -17.63 1.95
CA GLN A 140 -12.29 -17.88 1.60
C GLN A 140 -13.14 -16.61 1.63
N MET A 141 -12.74 -15.57 2.37
CA MET A 141 -13.49 -14.33 2.52
C MET A 141 -13.12 -13.27 1.47
N ILE A 142 -11.90 -13.29 0.94
CA ILE A 142 -11.35 -12.26 0.02
C ILE A 142 -12.27 -11.98 -1.17
N HIS A 143 -12.89 -13.00 -1.77
CA HIS A 143 -13.76 -12.83 -2.94
C HIS A 143 -15.05 -12.04 -2.66
N ARG A 144 -15.40 -11.80 -1.38
CA ARG A 144 -16.60 -11.05 -0.94
C ARG A 144 -16.27 -9.78 -0.16
N CYS A 145 -14.99 -9.41 -0.09
CA CYS A 145 -14.54 -8.30 0.74
C CYS A 145 -13.88 -7.22 -0.09
N LEU A 146 -14.16 -5.96 0.23
CA LEU A 146 -13.26 -4.87 -0.11
C LEU A 146 -11.93 -5.11 0.59
N LEU A 147 -10.85 -5.24 -0.18
CA LEU A 147 -9.51 -5.40 0.34
C LEU A 147 -8.76 -4.07 0.28
N ARG A 148 -8.11 -3.74 1.38
CA ARG A 148 -7.12 -2.68 1.52
C ARG A 148 -5.80 -3.31 1.95
N VAL A 149 -4.71 -2.76 1.42
CA VAL A 149 -3.37 -3.21 1.75
C VAL A 149 -2.54 -2.00 2.15
N THR A 150 -1.75 -2.15 3.20
CA THR A 150 -0.72 -1.19 3.58
C THR A 150 0.44 -1.93 4.23
N THR A 151 1.56 -1.24 4.40
CA THR A 151 2.73 -1.74 5.14
C THR A 151 3.11 -0.76 6.24
N ASN A 152 3.90 -1.24 7.20
CA ASN A 152 4.59 -0.38 8.16
C ASN A 152 6.12 -0.46 7.97
N HIS A 153 6.84 0.44 8.62
CA HIS A 153 8.30 0.51 8.58
C HIS A 153 9.01 -0.69 9.23
N PHE A 154 8.29 -1.55 9.95
CA PHE A 154 8.83 -2.79 10.52
C PHE A 154 8.83 -3.97 9.54
N GLY A 155 8.30 -3.78 8.32
CA GLY A 155 8.15 -4.83 7.32
C GLY A 155 6.93 -5.72 7.59
N GLU A 156 5.91 -5.19 8.25
CA GLU A 156 4.63 -5.86 8.37
C GLU A 156 3.68 -5.39 7.28
N VAL A 157 3.01 -6.36 6.67
CA VAL A 157 1.97 -6.14 5.68
C VAL A 157 0.62 -6.29 6.38
N MET A 158 -0.21 -5.25 6.32
CA MET A 158 -1.58 -5.30 6.78
C MET A 158 -2.54 -5.53 5.62
N LEU A 159 -3.31 -6.60 5.70
CA LEU A 159 -4.49 -6.83 4.86
C LEU A 159 -5.73 -6.47 5.67
N PHE A 160 -6.46 -5.47 5.21
CA PHE A 160 -7.69 -5.01 5.82
C PHE A 160 -8.87 -5.38 4.92
N LEU A 161 -9.72 -6.28 5.40
CA LEU A 161 -10.81 -6.90 4.66
C LEU A 161 -12.14 -6.43 5.24
N ILE A 162 -12.93 -5.73 4.44
CA ILE A 162 -14.28 -5.32 4.80
C ILE A 162 -15.26 -6.11 3.94
N GLY A 163 -16.01 -7.01 4.56
CA GLY A 163 -17.00 -7.81 3.85
C GLY A 163 -18.43 -7.42 4.22
N ARG A 164 -19.34 -7.70 3.29
CA ARG A 164 -20.78 -7.61 3.54
C ARG A 164 -21.40 -8.99 3.33
N SER A 165 -22.03 -9.51 4.38
CA SER A 165 -22.94 -10.65 4.29
C SER A 165 -24.29 -10.23 4.91
N LYS A 166 -24.83 -11.01 5.85
CA LYS A 166 -25.99 -10.59 6.67
C LYS A 166 -25.66 -9.39 7.57
N THR A 167 -24.41 -9.29 8.00
CA THR A 167 -23.82 -8.15 8.72
C THR A 167 -22.54 -7.69 8.01
N ILE A 168 -22.10 -6.47 8.31
CA ILE A 168 -20.75 -6.01 7.92
C ILE A 168 -19.77 -6.63 8.90
N PHE A 169 -18.65 -7.12 8.38
CA PHE A 169 -17.54 -7.60 9.20
C PHE A 169 -16.24 -6.97 8.73
N VAL A 170 -15.33 -6.79 9.68
CA VAL A 170 -13.96 -6.33 9.43
C VAL A 170 -13.01 -7.42 9.90
N LEU A 171 -12.08 -7.80 9.04
CA LEU A 171 -10.99 -8.72 9.35
C LEU A 171 -9.67 -8.02 9.04
N VAL A 172 -8.78 -7.99 10.02
CA VAL A 172 -7.44 -7.42 9.86
C VAL A 172 -6.40 -8.53 10.05
N LEU A 173 -5.56 -8.70 9.05
CA LEU A 173 -4.46 -9.66 9.07
C LEU A 173 -3.15 -8.90 8.95
N LEU A 174 -2.21 -9.27 9.79
CA LEU A 174 -0.84 -8.80 9.73
C LEU A 174 0.06 -9.96 9.33
N TYR A 175 0.86 -9.77 8.29
CA TYR A 175 1.95 -10.65 7.97
C TYR A 175 3.27 -9.98 8.33
N ASN A 176 4.04 -10.59 9.23
CA ASN A 176 5.36 -10.09 9.55
C ASN A 176 6.38 -10.72 8.61
N PHE A 177 7.06 -9.91 7.80
CA PHE A 177 7.98 -10.40 6.78
C PHE A 177 9.26 -11.03 7.39
N LYS A 178 9.71 -10.52 8.54
CA LYS A 178 10.93 -11.01 9.22
C LYS A 178 10.69 -12.36 9.88
N SER A 179 9.59 -12.51 10.60
CA SER A 179 9.25 -13.75 11.31
C SER A 179 8.49 -14.74 10.44
N GLN A 180 7.98 -14.32 9.27
CA GLN A 180 7.14 -15.12 8.36
C GLN A 180 5.87 -15.68 9.01
N VAL A 181 5.26 -14.90 9.90
CA VAL A 181 4.07 -15.31 10.67
C VAL A 181 2.89 -14.42 10.35
N TRP A 182 1.73 -15.05 10.18
CA TRP A 182 0.43 -14.39 10.14
C TRP A 182 -0.12 -14.18 11.55
N ARG A 183 -0.69 -13.00 11.78
CA ARG A 183 -1.44 -12.65 12.98
C ARG A 183 -2.78 -12.06 12.58
N LYS A 184 -3.82 -12.42 13.30
CA LYS A 184 -5.14 -11.81 13.17
C LYS A 184 -5.28 -10.75 14.25
N LEU A 185 -5.78 -9.57 13.88
CA LEU A 185 -6.18 -8.54 14.83
C LEU A 185 -7.71 -8.53 14.94
N ASP A 186 -8.19 -8.69 16.16
CA ASP A 186 -9.60 -8.52 16.50
C ASP A 186 -9.82 -7.08 16.96
N ILE A 187 -10.67 -6.35 16.23
CA ILE A 187 -11.05 -4.98 16.59
C ILE A 187 -12.40 -5.04 17.29
N HIS A 188 -12.40 -4.76 18.58
CA HIS A 188 -13.61 -4.64 19.38
C HIS A 188 -14.16 -3.21 19.32
N GLY A 189 -15.48 -3.06 19.45
CA GLY A 189 -16.14 -1.75 19.53
C GLY A 189 -16.41 -1.03 18.20
N LEU A 190 -16.09 -1.64 17.05
CA LEU A 190 -16.29 -1.02 15.73
C LEU A 190 -17.74 -1.10 15.19
N LEU A 191 -18.74 -0.98 16.08
CA LEU A 191 -20.20 -0.87 15.89
C LEU A 191 -21.01 -2.17 16.01
N ASP A 192 -21.91 -2.20 17.00
CA ASP A 192 -23.03 -3.15 17.08
C ASP A 192 -24.11 -2.90 16.01
N LYS A 193 -24.05 -1.76 15.29
CA LYS A 193 -24.95 -1.40 14.18
C LYS A 193 -24.23 -0.58 13.11
N PRO A 194 -23.68 -1.19 12.06
CA PRO A 194 -23.04 -0.45 11.00
C PRO A 194 -24.10 0.25 10.12
N SER A 195 -24.02 1.57 10.03
CA SER A 195 -24.85 2.37 9.11
C SER A 195 -24.48 2.02 7.65
N PRO A 196 -25.47 1.90 6.74
CA PRO A 196 -25.21 1.60 5.33
C PRO A 196 -24.34 2.64 4.60
N CYS A 197 -24.11 3.82 5.17
CA CYS A 197 -23.38 4.93 4.55
C CYS A 197 -21.86 4.93 4.80
N PHE A 198 -21.32 3.96 5.57
CA PHE A 198 -19.90 3.94 5.97
C PHE A 198 -18.88 3.78 4.83
N TRP A 199 -19.33 3.53 3.60
CA TRP A 199 -18.46 3.11 2.49
C TRP A 199 -17.72 4.26 1.80
N ASP A 200 -18.27 5.48 1.81
CA ASP A 200 -17.72 6.58 1.01
C ASP A 200 -16.78 7.51 1.78
N THR A 201 -16.72 7.41 3.11
CA THR A 201 -16.02 8.40 3.96
C THR A 201 -15.22 7.80 5.12
N ALA A 202 -15.19 6.48 5.30
CA ALA A 202 -14.34 5.86 6.31
C ALA A 202 -12.86 5.85 5.87
N VAL A 203 -12.22 7.01 5.95
CA VAL A 203 -10.76 7.12 6.01
C VAL A 203 -10.38 6.70 7.43
N MET A 204 -10.14 5.40 7.63
CA MET A 204 -9.53 4.94 8.86
C MET A 204 -8.05 5.36 8.82
N HIS A 205 -7.74 6.53 9.39
CA HIS A 205 -6.38 6.86 9.76
C HIS A 205 -5.96 5.87 10.83
N VAL A 206 -5.23 4.82 10.46
CA VAL A 206 -4.47 4.05 11.44
C VAL A 206 -3.31 4.94 11.85
N ILE A 207 -3.56 5.80 12.84
CA ILE A 207 -2.49 6.51 13.54
C ILE A 207 -1.77 5.42 14.33
N VAL A 208 -0.64 4.95 13.78
CA VAL A 208 0.32 4.16 14.56
C VAL A 208 1.04 5.18 15.43
N ASP A 209 0.42 5.54 16.56
CA ASP A 209 1.15 6.22 17.63
C ASP A 209 2.26 5.25 18.03
N ASN A 210 3.52 5.66 17.83
CA ASN A 210 4.68 4.96 18.35
C ASN A 210 4.61 5.01 19.88
N LEU A 211 3.83 4.11 20.49
CA LEU A 211 3.63 4.01 21.95
C LEU A 211 4.85 3.43 22.68
N PHE A 212 6.02 3.41 22.05
CA PHE A 212 7.28 3.12 22.71
C PHE A 212 8.19 4.34 22.61
N SER A 213 7.92 5.35 23.44
CA SER A 213 9.01 6.13 23.99
C SER A 213 9.77 5.22 24.95
N VAL A 214 10.98 4.81 24.57
CA VAL A 214 11.95 4.31 25.55
C VAL A 214 12.36 5.53 26.38
N ALA A 215 11.65 5.72 27.49
CA ALA A 215 12.20 6.43 28.62
C ALA A 215 13.37 5.58 29.17
N GLY A 216 14.55 6.21 29.26
CA GLY A 216 15.59 5.81 30.18
C GLY A 216 16.79 5.10 29.55
N GLY A 217 17.92 5.82 29.50
CA GLY A 217 19.22 5.15 29.43
C GLY A 217 20.38 5.97 28.88
N SER A 218 20.79 7.06 29.55
CA SER A 218 22.22 7.33 29.80
C SER A 218 22.43 8.64 30.58
N SER A 219 22.92 8.53 31.81
CA SER A 219 24.35 8.79 32.05
C SER A 219 24.72 8.38 33.47
N ASN A 220 25.57 7.35 33.54
CA ASN A 220 26.45 7.16 34.68
C ASN A 220 27.46 8.31 34.69
N ARG A 221 27.52 9.07 35.79
CA ARG A 221 28.76 9.69 36.27
C ARG A 221 28.81 9.57 37.79
N PRO A 222 29.77 8.83 38.35
CA PRO A 222 30.39 9.20 39.62
C PRO A 222 31.79 9.77 39.39
N LEU A 223 32.32 10.40 40.45
CA LEU A 223 33.61 11.10 40.64
C LEU A 223 33.47 12.65 40.54
N ALA A 224 33.88 13.45 41.51
CA ALA A 224 34.86 13.24 42.58
C ALA A 224 34.59 14.10 43.83
N TYR A 225 35.11 13.64 44.96
CA TYR A 225 35.45 14.45 46.14
C TYR A 225 36.60 15.41 45.80
N ALA A 226 36.52 16.67 46.24
CA ALA A 226 37.65 17.47 46.72
C ALA A 226 37.17 18.80 47.34
N GLY A 227 37.65 19.10 48.55
CA GLY A 227 37.76 20.46 49.10
C GLY A 227 36.64 20.90 50.03
#